data_AF-A0A949EXG8-F1
#
_entry.id   AF-A0A949EXG8-F1
#
_cell.length_a   1.000
_cell.length_b   1.000
_cell.length_c   1.000
_cell.angle_alpha   90.00
_cell.angle_beta   90.00
_cell.angle_gamma   90.00
#
_symmetry.space_group_name_H-M   'P 1'
#
loop_
_entity.id
_entity.type
_entity.pdbx_description
1 polymer ?
#
loop_
_entity_poly.entity_id
_entity_poly.type
_entity_poly.pdbx_seq_one_letter_code
_entity_poly.pdbx_strand_id
1 'polypeptide(L)'
;MKKQTIKVKNEQVNLADLITVIKQCSEISAAYLFGSAAKGEGVVNDLDILALLHKNVDKHEAYINLTYRLSHVFDISSLVCK
;
A
#
# COMPACT_ATOMS: atom_id res chain seq x y z
N MET A 1 -2.01 5.26 19.40
CA MET A 1 -1.63 5.85 18.09
C MET A 1 -2.78 6.70 17.59
N LYS A 2 -2.54 7.96 17.18
CA LYS A 2 -3.56 8.77 16.49
C LYS A 2 -3.87 8.10 15.15
N LYS A 3 -5.16 7.81 14.87
CA LYS A 3 -5.59 7.33 13.55
C LYS A 3 -5.29 8.45 12.54
N GLN A 4 -4.37 8.20 11.62
CA GLN A 4 -4.13 9.07 10.48
C GLN A 4 -4.95 8.53 9.32
N THR A 5 -5.92 9.32 8.89
CA THR A 5 -6.78 9.01 7.76
C THR A 5 -6.27 9.77 6.54
N ILE A 6 -5.98 9.07 5.46
CA ILE A 6 -5.60 9.68 4.19
C ILE A 6 -6.85 9.72 3.30
N LYS A 7 -7.23 10.91 2.86
CA LYS A 7 -8.36 11.07 1.92
C LYS A 7 -7.84 10.80 0.51
N VAL A 8 -8.40 9.78 -0.17
CA VAL A 8 -8.16 9.47 -1.58
C VAL A 8 -9.48 9.66 -2.32
N LYS A 9 -9.63 10.73 -3.12
CA LYS A 9 -10.92 11.17 -3.67
C LYS A 9 -12.07 11.23 -2.65
N ASN A 10 -12.99 10.24 -2.71
CA ASN A 10 -14.20 10.07 -1.91
C ASN A 10 -14.08 8.91 -0.91
N GLU A 11 -12.94 8.22 -0.89
CA GLU A 11 -12.68 7.08 -0.02
C GLU A 11 -11.65 7.47 1.05
N GLN A 12 -11.88 6.97 2.26
CA GLN A 12 -10.95 7.14 3.37
C GLN A 12 -10.09 5.88 3.47
N VAL A 13 -8.85 5.99 3.03
CA VAL A 13 -7.86 4.95 3.28
C VAL A 13 -7.34 5.17 4.69
N ASN A 14 -7.64 4.22 5.58
CA ASN A 14 -7.06 4.20 6.90
C ASN A 14 -5.61 3.70 6.80
N LEU A 15 -4.65 4.59 7.04
CA LEU A 15 -3.23 4.27 6.96
C LEU A 15 -2.84 3.11 7.89
N ALA A 16 -3.56 2.92 8.99
CA ALA A 16 -3.31 1.80 9.89
C ALA A 16 -3.59 0.43 9.24
N ASP A 17 -4.58 0.35 8.35
CA ASP A 17 -4.93 -0.90 7.68
C ASP A 17 -3.87 -1.23 6.62
N LEU A 18 -3.39 -0.22 5.90
CA LEU A 18 -2.25 -0.35 4.99
C LEU A 18 -1.00 -0.86 5.71
N ILE A 19 -0.65 -0.21 6.82
CA ILE A 19 0.51 -0.59 7.64
C ILE A 19 0.36 -2.03 8.13
N THR A 20 -0.86 -2.44 8.49
CA THR A 20 -1.15 -3.79 8.95
C THR A 20 -0.92 -4.81 7.85
N VAL A 21 -1.42 -4.55 6.63
CA VAL A 21 -1.18 -5.42 5.46
C VAL A 21 0.31 -5.55 5.17
N ILE A 22 1.04 -4.42 5.09
CA ILE A 22 2.47 -4.43 4.80
C ILE A 22 3.25 -5.23 5.86
N LYS A 23 2.92 -5.06 7.15
CA LYS A 23 3.57 -5.80 8.25
C LYS A 23 3.30 -7.30 8.24
N GLN A 24 2.23 -7.74 7.60
CA GLN A 24 1.89 -9.16 7.45
C GLN A 24 2.57 -9.80 6.23
N CYS A 25 3.17 -9.01 5.35
CA CYS A 25 3.88 -9.50 4.17
C CYS A 25 5.32 -9.85 4.56
N SER A 26 5.59 -11.14 4.77
CA SER A 26 6.93 -11.66 5.09
C SER A 26 7.98 -11.40 4.00
N GLU A 27 7.53 -11.08 2.79
CA GLU A 27 8.34 -10.75 1.64
C GLU A 27 8.93 -9.32 1.70
N ILE A 28 8.34 -8.42 2.49
CA ILE A 28 8.72 -7.01 2.60
C ILE A 28 9.67 -6.81 3.78
N SER A 29 10.87 -6.32 3.50
CA SER A 29 11.85 -5.90 4.51
C SER A 29 11.53 -4.52 5.09
N ALA A 30 11.08 -3.58 4.24
CA ALA A 30 10.69 -2.24 4.64
C ALA A 30 9.75 -1.62 3.61
N ALA A 31 8.97 -0.63 4.02
CA ALA A 31 8.13 0.16 3.13
C ALA A 31 8.20 1.64 3.48
N TYR A 32 8.20 2.49 2.46
CA TYR A 32 8.28 3.94 2.59
C TYR A 32 7.11 4.59 1.86
N LEU A 33 6.46 5.54 2.53
CA LEU A 33 5.51 6.43 1.89
C LEU A 33 6.28 7.55 1.19
N PHE A 34 5.95 7.82 -0.07
CA PHE A 34 6.50 8.96 -0.80
C PHE A 34 5.39 9.71 -1.53
N GLY A 35 5.75 10.65 -2.41
CA GLY A 35 4.77 11.40 -3.20
C GLY A 35 3.97 12.42 -2.39
N SER A 36 2.76 12.72 -2.88
CA SER A 36 1.86 13.76 -2.33
C SER A 36 1.50 13.49 -0.87
N ALA A 37 1.19 12.24 -0.55
CA ALA A 37 0.84 11.81 0.80
C ALA A 37 1.97 12.06 1.82
N ALA A 38 3.22 11.79 1.44
CA ALA A 38 4.37 12.03 2.31
C ALA A 38 4.64 13.52 2.56
N LYS A 39 4.22 14.40 1.64
CA LYS A 39 4.32 15.86 1.78
C LYS A 39 3.14 16.48 2.54
N GLY A 40 2.15 15.68 2.94
CA GLY A 40 0.91 16.18 3.54
C GLY A 40 0.00 16.91 2.54
N GLU A 41 0.25 16.75 1.24
CA GLU A 41 -0.61 17.26 0.18
C GLU A 41 -1.86 16.37 0.06
N GLY A 42 -2.93 16.92 -0.51
CA GLY A 42 -4.14 16.15 -0.75
C GLY A 42 -3.87 14.97 -1.69
N VAL A 43 -4.23 13.76 -1.28
CA VAL A 43 -4.04 12.57 -2.10
C VAL A 43 -5.22 12.45 -3.07
N VAL A 44 -4.98 12.77 -4.34
CA VAL A 44 -6.07 12.97 -5.31
C VAL A 44 -6.47 11.67 -5.99
N ASN A 45 -5.57 10.70 -6.20
CA ASN A 45 -5.85 9.50 -7.00
C ASN A 45 -5.30 8.22 -6.39
N ASP A 46 -4.08 8.25 -5.86
CA ASP A 46 -3.29 7.07 -5.54
C ASP A 46 -2.33 7.33 -4.38
N LEU A 47 -1.88 6.25 -3.76
CA LEU A 47 -0.91 6.28 -2.67
C LEU A 47 0.42 5.69 -3.14
N ASP A 48 1.47 6.51 -3.11
CA ASP A 48 2.80 6.11 -3.54
C ASP A 48 3.57 5.38 -2.42
N ILE A 49 3.85 4.08 -2.63
CA ILE A 49 4.56 3.24 -1.67
C ILE A 49 5.76 2.58 -2.34
N LEU A 50 6.93 2.73 -1.74
CA LEU A 50 8.14 2.01 -2.12
C LEU A 50 8.31 0.82 -1.17
N ALA A 51 8.22 -0.41 -1.68
CA ALA A 51 8.46 -1.64 -0.93
C ALA A 51 9.87 -2.20 -1.23
N LEU A 52 10.67 -2.41 -0.18
CA LEU A 52 11.94 -3.11 -0.25
C LEU A 52 11.71 -4.59 0.09
N LEU A 53 12.09 -5.47 -0.82
CA LEU A 53 11.92 -6.92 -0.66
C LEU A 53 13.14 -7.55 0.02
N HIS A 54 12.94 -8.70 0.67
CA HIS A 54 14.06 -9.53 1.10
C HIS A 54 14.84 -10.06 -0.12
N LYS A 55 16.17 -10.22 0.03
CA LYS A 55 17.11 -10.54 -1.07
C LYS A 55 16.72 -11.75 -1.94
N ASN A 56 16.04 -12.74 -1.36
CA ASN A 56 15.71 -14.01 -2.02
C ASN A 56 14.24 -14.11 -2.45
N VAL A 57 13.49 -13.00 -2.37
CA VAL A 57 12.08 -12.95 -2.77
C VAL A 57 11.99 -12.64 -4.25
N ASP A 58 11.14 -13.36 -4.97
CA ASP A 58 10.79 -13.01 -6.34
C ASP A 58 9.90 -11.75 -6.38
N LYS A 59 10.30 -10.78 -7.19
CA LYS A 59 9.62 -9.48 -7.27
C LYS A 59 8.21 -9.57 -7.86
N HIS A 60 7.96 -10.51 -8.78
CA HIS A 60 6.66 -10.67 -9.42
C HIS A 60 5.67 -11.35 -8.47
N GLU A 61 6.14 -12.38 -7.75
CA GLU A 61 5.36 -13.03 -6.70
C GLU A 61 5.01 -12.05 -5.59
N ALA A 62 6.00 -11.28 -5.10
CA ALA A 62 5.76 -10.26 -4.09
C ALA A 62 4.78 -9.18 -4.55
N TYR A 63 4.88 -8.74 -5.81
CA TYR A 63 3.94 -7.79 -6.39
C TYR A 63 2.51 -8.34 -6.40
N ILE A 64 2.32 -9.54 -6.95
CA ILE A 64 0.99 -10.18 -7.02
C ILE A 64 0.39 -10.36 -5.62
N ASN A 65 1.18 -10.88 -4.68
CA ASN A 65 0.73 -11.11 -3.30
C ASN A 65 0.35 -9.82 -2.60
N LEU A 66 1.19 -8.78 -2.70
CA LEU A 66 0.94 -7.49 -2.08
C LEU A 66 -0.31 -6.83 -2.68
N THR A 67 -0.42 -6.79 -4.01
CA THR A 67 -1.59 -6.22 -4.69
C THR A 67 -2.87 -6.98 -4.36
N TYR A 68 -2.84 -8.31 -4.28
CA TYR A 68 -3.97 -9.14 -3.88
C TYR A 68 -4.41 -8.87 -2.43
N ARG A 69 -3.46 -8.74 -1.50
CA ARG A 69 -3.77 -8.44 -0.09
C ARG A 69 -4.35 -7.03 0.07
N LEU A 70 -3.78 -6.05 -0.63
CA LEU A 70 -4.25 -4.68 -0.61
C LEU A 70 -5.65 -4.57 -1.25
N SER A 71 -5.91 -5.27 -2.35
CA SER A 71 -7.22 -5.24 -3.00
C SER A 71 -8.33 -5.78 -2.09
N HIS A 72 -8.04 -6.82 -1.31
CA HIS A 72 -8.98 -7.38 -0.33
C HIS A 72 -9.28 -6.44 0.83
N VAL A 73 -8.27 -5.73 1.34
CA VAL A 73 -8.45 -4.84 2.50
C VAL A 73 -9.11 -3.52 2.11
N PHE A 74 -8.85 -3.02 0.91
CA PHE A 74 -9.38 -1.75 0.43
C PHE A 74 -10.60 -1.89 -0.49
N ASP A 75 -11.11 -3.11 -0.70
CA ASP A 75 -12.23 -3.41 -1.62
C ASP A 75 -12.01 -2.83 -3.04
N ILE A 76 -10.75 -2.79 -3.47
CA ILE A 76 -10.37 -2.31 -4.79
C ILE A 76 -10.48 -3.49 -5.74
N SER A 77 -11.36 -3.42 -6.74
CA SER A 77 -11.47 -4.48 -7.75
C SER A 77 -10.13 -4.65 -8.50
N SER A 78 -9.36 -5.68 -8.16
CA SER A 78 -8.06 -5.94 -8.77
C SER A 78 -8.25 -6.51 -10.19
N LEU A 79 -8.38 -5.62 -11.16
CA LEU A 79 -8.24 -5.93 -12.59
C LEU A 79 -7.27 -4.94 -13.21
N VAL A 80 -5.98 -5.17 -13.02
CA VAL A 80 -4.94 -4.57 -13.87
C VAL A 80 -3.85 -5.61 -14.13
N CYS A 81 -4.10 -6.47 -15.12
CA CYS A 81 -3.02 -6.86 -16.03
C CYS A 81 -3.00 -5.80 -17.13
N LYS A 82 -1.95 -5.00 -17.21
CA LYS A 82 -1.57 -4.25 -18.41
C LYS A 82 -0.10 -4.52 -18.69
#